data_AF-A0A1J5A1H2-F1
#
_entry.id   AF-A0A1J5A1H2-F1
#
_cell.length_a   1.000
_cell.length_b   1.000
_cell.length_c   1.000
_cell.angle_alpha   90.00
_cell.angle_beta   90.00
_cell.angle_gamma   90.00
#
_symmetry.space_group_name_H-M   'P 1'
#
loop_
_entity.id
_entity.type
_entity.pdbx_description
1 polymer ?
#
loop_
_entity_poly.entity_id
_entity_poly.type
_entity_poly.pdbx_seq_one_letter_code
_entity_poly.pdbx_strand_id
1 'polypeptide(L)'
;MPYIIDGHNLIGAMPDIELADPHDEQQLLDRLRAYRARAGGRSLIVFFDSGDLPVYFPDPSTPGVRVRFSGRGQTADDAIVEFLRERAQPGQYAVVTNDHGLAERVRAVGASLIQASDFATRLAHRAVRQTPAAEAPALDPHAPAFADIYADFLEADKAHARFPDASPADFETWIEKLYGDDLEQAQSAAFWLGHYGGAEALAPLRDALTHADARVRAAALLALGDLGDPAGLSDLCERLVSDAASMARAAAAQSLGRIGDRTVEACLEEAAQSDAKGRVRKAARAALAQVRARTSFHFAPKST
;
A
#
# COMPACT_ATOMS: atom_id res chain seq x y z
N MET A 1 26.14 17.24 -9.73
CA MET A 1 26.49 16.12 -8.83
C MET A 1 25.27 15.22 -8.68
N PRO A 2 25.24 14.03 -9.30
CA PRO A 2 24.18 13.05 -9.13
C PRO A 2 24.21 12.41 -7.74
N TYR A 3 23.04 11.97 -7.28
CA TYR A 3 22.92 11.17 -6.06
C TYR A 3 22.80 9.70 -6.42
N ILE A 4 23.54 8.86 -5.70
CA ILE A 4 23.33 7.42 -5.65
C ILE A 4 22.63 7.13 -4.32
N ILE A 5 21.51 6.43 -4.37
CA ILE A 5 20.64 6.20 -3.24
C ILE A 5 20.61 4.71 -2.97
N ASP A 6 21.01 4.33 -1.77
CA ASP A 6 20.73 3.02 -1.19
C ASP A 6 19.25 3.01 -0.74
N GLY A 7 18.42 2.26 -1.48
CA GLY A 7 16.97 2.32 -1.38
C GLY A 7 16.46 1.93 0.00
N HIS A 8 16.81 0.73 0.47
CA HIS A 8 16.39 0.22 1.77
C HIS A 8 16.94 1.06 2.93
N ASN A 9 18.16 1.59 2.81
CA ASN A 9 18.69 2.45 3.86
C ASN A 9 17.95 3.79 3.94
N LEU A 10 17.61 4.39 2.79
CA LEU A 10 16.84 5.62 2.78
C LEU A 10 15.41 5.38 3.28
N ILE A 11 14.76 4.28 2.93
CA ILE A 11 13.46 3.89 3.48
C ILE A 11 13.54 3.79 5.01
N GLY A 12 14.54 3.08 5.54
CA GLY A 12 14.71 2.94 6.99
C GLY A 12 14.97 4.26 7.73
N ALA A 13 15.44 5.29 7.03
CA ALA A 13 15.67 6.63 7.59
C ALA A 13 14.45 7.56 7.49
N MET A 14 13.39 7.15 6.79
CA MET A 14 12.19 7.94 6.59
C MET A 14 11.16 7.66 7.68
N PRO A 15 10.62 8.70 8.35
CA PRO A 15 9.67 8.52 9.46
C PRO A 15 8.28 8.07 8.98
N ASP A 16 8.03 8.15 7.68
CA ASP A 16 6.73 7.99 7.02
C ASP A 16 6.67 6.81 6.06
N ILE A 17 7.75 6.01 5.94
CA ILE A 17 7.79 4.75 5.18
C ILE A 17 8.39 3.67 6.09
N GLU A 18 7.71 2.53 6.22
CA GLU A 18 8.23 1.39 6.98
C GLU A 18 8.89 0.40 6.01
N LEU A 19 10.10 -0.08 6.33
CA LEU A 19 10.84 -1.13 5.59
C LEU A 19 10.09 -2.49 5.45
N ALA A 20 9.02 -2.68 6.22
CA ALA A 20 8.19 -3.88 6.17
C ALA A 20 6.94 -3.69 5.29
N ASP A 21 6.78 -2.52 4.68
CA ASP A 21 5.70 -2.23 3.74
C ASP A 21 6.09 -2.78 2.36
N PRO A 22 5.32 -3.69 1.74
CA PRO A 22 5.65 -4.24 0.42
C PRO A 22 5.65 -3.21 -0.73
N HIS A 23 5.21 -1.98 -0.46
CA HIS A 23 5.27 -0.85 -1.40
C HIS A 23 6.26 0.23 -0.95
N ASP A 24 7.13 -0.05 0.01
CA ASP A 24 8.13 0.91 0.51
C ASP A 24 9.05 1.43 -0.61
N GLU A 25 9.51 0.55 -1.50
CA GLU A 25 10.29 0.90 -2.69
C GLU A 25 9.51 1.83 -3.61
N GLN A 26 8.23 1.53 -3.89
CA GLN A 26 7.38 2.35 -4.76
C GLN A 26 7.11 3.73 -4.13
N GLN A 27 6.82 3.76 -2.83
CA GLN A 27 6.63 4.98 -2.04
C GLN A 27 7.89 5.84 -1.96
N LEU A 28 9.07 5.23 -1.90
CA LEU A 28 10.34 5.92 -2.00
C LEU A 28 10.48 6.56 -3.38
N LEU A 29 10.24 5.78 -4.46
CA LEU A 29 10.37 6.28 -5.82
C LEU A 29 9.46 7.47 -6.10
N ASP A 30 8.22 7.46 -5.61
CA ASP A 30 7.29 8.58 -5.80
C ASP A 30 7.75 9.84 -5.06
N ARG A 31 8.28 9.71 -3.85
CA ARG A 31 8.88 10.84 -3.13
C ARG A 31 10.13 11.37 -3.80
N LEU A 32 10.98 10.50 -4.36
CA LEU A 32 12.17 10.90 -5.11
C LEU A 32 11.82 11.61 -6.42
N ARG A 33 10.77 11.15 -7.12
CA ARG A 33 10.22 11.80 -8.33
C ARG A 33 9.69 13.19 -7.98
N ALA A 34 8.89 13.31 -6.92
CA ALA A 34 8.38 14.59 -6.42
C ALA A 34 9.52 15.53 -5.96
N TYR A 35 10.53 15.00 -5.28
CA TYR A 35 11.71 15.77 -4.90
C TYR A 35 12.48 16.29 -6.12
N ARG A 36 12.72 15.44 -7.12
CA ARG A 36 13.43 15.82 -8.36
C ARG A 36 12.69 16.92 -9.12
N ALA A 37 11.36 16.82 -9.24
CA ALA A 37 10.53 17.83 -9.88
C ALA A 37 10.68 19.21 -9.21
N ARG A 38 10.87 19.24 -7.89
CA ARG A 38 11.02 20.49 -7.10
C ARG A 38 12.46 20.98 -6.97
N ALA A 39 13.44 20.08 -6.91
CA ALA A 39 14.84 20.39 -6.56
C ALA A 39 15.73 20.75 -7.75
N GLY A 40 15.19 20.79 -8.98
CA GLY A 40 15.85 21.40 -10.13
C GLY A 40 17.00 20.59 -10.75
N GLY A 41 16.72 19.35 -11.18
CA GLY A 41 17.52 18.71 -12.25
C GLY A 41 18.70 17.83 -11.85
N ARG A 42 18.96 17.56 -10.55
CA ARG A 42 19.96 16.55 -10.16
C ARG A 42 19.44 15.15 -10.48
N SER A 43 20.25 14.36 -11.19
CA SER A 43 19.92 12.96 -11.48
C SER A 43 20.00 12.12 -10.20
N LEU A 44 18.97 11.32 -9.97
CA LEU A 44 18.90 10.33 -8.89
C LEU A 44 19.11 8.95 -9.50
N ILE A 45 19.95 8.14 -8.87
CA ILE A 45 20.15 6.73 -9.21
C ILE A 45 19.87 5.93 -7.95
N VAL A 46 18.81 5.12 -7.95
CA VAL A 46 18.37 4.34 -6.79
C VAL A 46 18.76 2.90 -7.01
N PHE A 47 19.41 2.28 -6.02
CA PHE A 47 19.75 0.87 -6.02
C PHE A 47 18.86 0.13 -5.02
N PHE A 48 18.28 -0.96 -5.48
CA PHE A 48 17.55 -1.94 -4.65
C PHE A 48 18.23 -3.30 -4.77
N ASP A 49 18.06 -4.12 -3.72
CA ASP A 49 18.42 -5.52 -3.78
C ASP A 49 17.50 -6.24 -4.76
N SER A 50 18.06 -7.13 -5.58
CA SER A 50 17.27 -7.83 -6.61
C SER A 50 16.26 -8.84 -6.06
N GLY A 51 16.28 -9.16 -4.76
CA GLY A 51 15.31 -10.04 -4.09
C GLY A 51 14.90 -11.29 -4.90
N ASP A 52 13.72 -11.83 -4.59
CA ASP A 52 13.01 -12.78 -5.45
C ASP A 52 12.24 -12.05 -6.56
N LEU A 53 12.85 -11.05 -7.21
CA LEU A 53 12.18 -10.36 -8.31
C LEU A 53 11.89 -11.36 -9.44
N PRO A 54 10.65 -11.37 -9.99
CA PRO A 54 10.30 -12.23 -11.11
C PRO A 54 11.18 -11.92 -12.32
N VAL A 55 11.30 -12.89 -13.23
CA VAL A 55 12.18 -12.87 -14.41
C VAL A 55 11.92 -11.65 -15.33
N TYR A 56 10.81 -10.94 -15.14
CA TYR A 56 10.51 -9.67 -15.79
C TYR A 56 9.89 -8.67 -14.80
N PHE A 57 10.61 -7.58 -14.54
CA PHE A 57 10.12 -6.42 -13.80
C PHE A 57 10.13 -5.21 -14.76
N PRO A 58 8.99 -4.54 -15.02
CA PRO A 58 8.97 -3.38 -15.88
C PRO A 58 9.90 -2.29 -15.30
N ASP A 59 10.75 -1.69 -16.13
CA ASP A 59 11.73 -0.68 -15.69
C ASP A 59 11.02 0.48 -14.97
N PRO A 60 11.18 0.65 -13.65
CA PRO A 60 10.49 1.69 -12.90
C PRO A 60 11.17 3.06 -13.04
N SER A 61 12.20 3.16 -13.88
CA SER A 61 12.91 4.40 -14.16
C SER A 61 12.02 5.43 -14.84
N THR A 62 12.21 6.70 -14.47
CA THR A 62 11.61 7.85 -15.15
C THR A 62 12.71 8.86 -15.49
N PRO A 63 12.48 9.83 -16.39
CA PRO A 63 13.47 10.85 -16.71
C PRO A 63 14.02 11.54 -15.45
N GLY A 64 15.29 11.29 -15.14
CA GLY A 64 16.02 11.86 -14.01
C GLY A 64 15.90 11.13 -12.66
N VAL A 65 15.12 10.06 -12.56
CA VAL A 65 15.17 9.07 -11.48
C VAL A 65 15.37 7.70 -12.12
N ARG A 66 16.61 7.21 -12.10
CA ARG A 66 16.95 5.88 -12.64
C ARG A 66 16.96 4.86 -11.52
N VAL A 67 16.36 3.70 -11.74
CA VAL A 67 16.36 2.59 -10.80
C VAL A 67 17.29 1.51 -11.32
N ARG A 68 18.03 0.88 -10.41
CA ARG A 68 18.90 -0.27 -10.69
C ARG A 68 18.68 -1.32 -9.63
N PHE A 69 18.57 -2.56 -10.07
CA PHE A 69 18.56 -3.72 -9.18
C PHE A 69 19.96 -4.36 -9.19
N SER A 70 20.39 -4.91 -8.06
CA SER A 70 21.62 -5.69 -8.00
C SER A 70 21.56 -6.94 -8.89
N GLY A 71 22.70 -7.56 -9.22
CA GLY A 71 22.70 -8.87 -9.88
C GLY A 71 22.18 -9.99 -8.98
N ARG A 72 21.79 -11.15 -9.56
CA ARG A 72 21.42 -12.34 -8.77
C ARG A 72 22.55 -12.74 -7.82
N GLY A 73 22.26 -12.82 -6.53
CA GLY A 73 23.24 -13.15 -5.48
C GLY A 73 24.19 -12.00 -5.12
N GLN A 74 23.94 -10.79 -5.61
CA GLN A 74 24.69 -9.58 -5.29
C GLN A 74 23.81 -8.66 -4.44
N THR A 75 24.41 -7.96 -3.47
CA THR A 75 23.72 -6.92 -2.70
C THR A 75 23.69 -5.58 -3.46
N ALA A 76 22.73 -4.71 -3.14
CA ALA A 76 22.66 -3.33 -3.64
C ALA A 76 23.95 -2.57 -3.31
N ASP A 77 24.47 -2.81 -2.11
CA ASP A 77 25.77 -2.38 -1.62
C ASP A 77 26.92 -2.68 -2.60
N ASP A 78 27.04 -3.95 -3.02
CA ASP A 78 28.08 -4.39 -3.95
C ASP A 78 27.88 -3.74 -5.33
N ALA A 79 26.62 -3.66 -5.79
CA ALA A 79 26.27 -3.04 -7.06
C ALA A 79 26.58 -1.53 -7.09
N ILE A 80 26.40 -0.82 -5.97
CA ILE A 80 26.75 0.60 -5.81
C ILE A 80 28.28 0.78 -5.93
N VAL A 81 29.05 -0.04 -5.22
CA VAL A 81 30.52 0.05 -5.23
C VAL A 81 31.09 -0.28 -6.60
N GLU A 82 30.58 -1.32 -7.25
CA GLU A 82 30.92 -1.70 -8.62
C GLU A 82 30.59 -0.55 -9.59
N PHE A 83 29.37 -0.01 -9.52
CA PHE A 83 28.97 1.13 -10.34
C PHE A 83 29.92 2.33 -10.20
N LEU A 84 30.41 2.61 -9.00
CA LEU A 84 31.34 3.72 -8.76
C LEU A 84 32.73 3.44 -9.33
N ARG A 85 33.25 2.22 -9.19
CA ARG A 85 34.59 1.82 -9.71
C ARG A 85 34.68 1.90 -11.22
N GLU A 86 33.56 1.67 -11.92
CA GLU A 86 33.48 1.80 -13.37
C GLU A 86 33.48 3.25 -13.87
N ARG A 87 33.36 4.24 -12.97
CA ARG A 87 33.35 5.66 -13.34
C ARG A 87 34.76 6.23 -13.32
N ALA A 88 35.10 6.96 -14.38
CA ALA A 88 36.37 7.69 -14.46
C ALA A 88 36.53 8.75 -13.35
N GLN A 89 35.43 9.25 -12.76
CA GLN A 89 35.45 10.27 -11.70
C GLN A 89 34.39 9.96 -10.61
N PRO A 90 34.67 9.03 -9.68
CA PRO A 90 33.72 8.65 -8.62
C PRO A 90 33.36 9.80 -7.68
N GLY A 91 34.27 10.76 -7.48
CA GLY A 91 34.04 11.96 -6.65
C GLY A 91 32.94 12.89 -7.15
N GLN A 92 32.42 12.69 -8.37
CA GLN A 92 31.25 13.41 -8.88
C GLN A 92 29.92 12.87 -8.35
N TYR A 93 29.93 11.75 -7.62
CA TYR A 93 28.74 11.14 -7.05
C TYR A 93 28.74 11.32 -5.53
N ALA A 94 27.54 11.53 -4.99
CA ALA A 94 27.29 11.44 -3.56
C ALA A 94 26.36 10.26 -3.27
N VAL A 95 26.82 9.33 -2.43
CA VAL A 95 26.05 8.16 -1.99
C VAL A 95 25.27 8.52 -0.73
N VAL A 96 23.98 8.20 -0.74
CA VAL A 96 23.05 8.39 0.37
C VAL A 96 22.87 7.05 1.07
N THR A 97 23.42 6.91 2.27
CA THR A 97 23.30 5.70 3.12
C THR A 97 23.70 6.04 4.57
N ASN A 98 23.09 5.37 5.54
CA ASN A 98 23.54 5.32 6.93
C ASN A 98 24.38 4.07 7.24
N ASP A 99 24.54 3.14 6.29
CA ASP A 99 25.27 1.90 6.53
C ASP A 99 26.77 2.19 6.63
N HIS A 100 27.38 1.76 7.73
CA HIS A 100 28.80 2.02 8.01
C HIS A 100 29.72 1.24 7.07
N GLY A 101 29.35 0.02 6.67
CA GLY A 101 30.15 -0.82 5.76
C GLY A 101 30.15 -0.28 4.33
N LEU A 102 28.99 0.11 3.81
CA LEU A 102 28.89 0.81 2.53
C LEU A 102 29.61 2.15 2.58
N ALA A 103 29.45 2.94 3.65
CA ALA A 103 30.12 4.22 3.81
C ALA A 103 31.65 4.13 3.73
N GLU A 104 32.27 3.13 4.34
CA GLU A 104 33.72 2.90 4.24
C GLU A 104 34.15 2.56 2.80
N ARG A 105 33.43 1.66 2.14
CA ARG A 105 33.73 1.27 0.75
C ARG A 105 33.56 2.42 -0.24
N VAL A 106 32.54 3.26 -0.05
CA VAL A 106 32.29 4.46 -0.87
C VAL A 106 33.43 5.48 -0.73
N ARG A 107 33.91 5.72 0.50
CA ARG A 107 35.05 6.60 0.75
C ARG A 107 36.33 6.06 0.13
N ALA A 108 36.56 4.74 0.20
CA ALA A 108 37.72 4.10 -0.41
C ALA A 108 37.77 4.26 -1.94
N VAL A 109 36.60 4.35 -2.60
CA VAL A 109 36.48 4.61 -4.05
C VAL A 109 36.54 6.12 -4.39
N GLY A 110 36.54 7.00 -3.38
CA GLY A 110 36.68 8.45 -3.55
C GLY A 110 35.37 9.18 -3.88
N ALA A 111 34.21 8.55 -3.63
CA ALA A 111 32.91 9.19 -3.75
C ALA A 111 32.49 9.88 -2.45
N SER A 112 31.61 10.88 -2.55
CA SER A 112 31.12 11.63 -1.38
C SER A 112 30.01 10.86 -0.65
N LEU A 113 29.85 11.08 0.65
CA LEU A 113 28.81 10.45 1.46
C LEU A 113 27.81 11.49 2.00
N ILE A 114 26.53 11.13 1.99
CA ILE A 114 25.43 11.85 2.62
C ILE A 114 24.69 10.86 3.51
N GLN A 115 24.39 11.25 4.76
CA GLN A 115 23.57 10.42 5.64
C GLN A 115 22.15 10.33 5.09
N ALA A 116 21.58 9.12 5.09
CA ALA A 116 20.22 8.88 4.64
C ALA A 116 19.19 9.66 5.47
N SER A 117 19.43 9.84 6.77
CA SER A 117 18.59 10.67 7.67
C SER A 117 18.57 12.15 7.27
N ASP A 118 19.73 12.71 6.93
CA ASP A 118 19.83 14.09 6.42
C ASP A 118 19.10 14.24 5.09
N PHE A 119 19.21 13.23 4.22
CA PHE A 119 18.53 13.22 2.94
C PHE A 119 17.01 13.07 3.09
N ALA A 120 16.54 12.22 3.99
CA ALA A 120 15.13 12.07 4.36
C ALA A 120 14.54 13.40 4.88
N THR A 121 15.30 14.14 5.69
CA THR A 121 14.90 15.48 6.14
C THR A 121 14.75 16.46 4.96
N ARG A 122 15.62 16.37 3.94
CA ARG A 122 15.50 17.19 2.71
C ARG A 122 14.31 16.80 1.83
N LEU A 123 13.92 15.53 1.84
CA LEU A 123 12.69 15.05 1.21
C LEU A 123 11.46 15.70 1.88
N ALA A 124 11.45 15.74 3.22
CA ALA A 124 10.36 16.30 4.03
C ALA A 124 10.28 17.84 4.03
N HIS A 125 11.40 18.54 4.22
CA HIS A 125 11.42 20.00 4.41
C HIS A 125 11.57 20.79 3.10
N ARG A 126 10.44 21.09 2.44
CA ARG A 126 10.21 22.38 1.73
C ARG A 126 8.72 22.68 1.46
N ALA A 127 7.82 22.12 2.27
CA ALA A 127 6.37 22.35 2.21
C ALA A 127 5.88 23.45 3.17
N VAL A 128 6.76 24.34 3.65
CA VAL A 128 6.38 25.42 4.56
C VAL A 128 6.73 26.77 3.95
N ARG A 129 5.76 27.37 3.27
CA ARG A 129 5.57 28.83 3.31
C ARG A 129 4.40 29.05 4.27
N GLN A 130 4.67 29.69 5.40
CA GLN A 130 3.66 30.07 6.37
C GLN A 130 2.76 31.17 5.79
N THR A 131 1.44 31.01 5.96
CA THR A 131 0.50 32.13 6.08
C THR A 131 -0.34 31.92 7.34
N PRO A 132 -0.66 32.98 8.12
CA PRO A 132 -1.32 32.84 9.41
C PRO A 132 -2.81 32.53 9.27
N ALA A 133 -3.36 31.99 10.36
CA ALA A 133 -4.71 31.50 10.52
C ALA A 133 -5.84 32.42 10.02
N ALA A 134 -6.72 31.86 9.20
CA ALA A 134 -8.10 32.30 9.03
C ALA A 134 -8.97 31.06 8.75
N GLU A 135 -10.11 31.00 9.45
CA GLU A 135 -11.27 30.09 9.39
C GLU A 135 -11.18 28.85 8.49
N ALA A 136 -11.31 27.67 9.11
CA ALA A 136 -11.47 26.40 8.42
C ALA A 136 -12.73 26.43 7.52
N PRO A 137 -12.59 26.27 6.19
CA PRO A 137 -13.75 26.07 5.35
C PRO A 137 -14.26 24.64 5.54
N ALA A 138 -15.57 24.46 5.35
CA ALA A 138 -16.24 23.18 5.42
C ALA A 138 -15.50 22.12 4.57
N LEU A 139 -15.34 20.92 5.15
CA LEU A 139 -14.69 19.79 4.50
C LEU A 139 -15.41 19.46 3.19
N ASP A 140 -14.72 19.71 2.08
CA ASP A 140 -15.12 19.28 0.75
C ASP A 140 -14.87 17.76 0.62
N PRO A 141 -15.91 16.92 0.43
CA PRO A 141 -15.75 15.48 0.24
C PRO A 141 -14.97 15.11 -1.03
N HIS A 142 -14.59 16.09 -1.88
CA HIS A 142 -13.78 15.90 -3.08
C HIS A 142 -12.38 16.56 -3.01
N ALA A 143 -11.92 16.99 -1.83
CA ALA A 143 -10.57 17.55 -1.69
C ALA A 143 -9.45 16.49 -1.88
N PRO A 144 -8.36 16.79 -2.64
CA PRO A 144 -7.30 15.83 -2.98
C PRO A 144 -6.49 15.30 -1.80
N ALA A 145 -6.63 15.90 -0.60
CA ALA A 145 -6.03 15.40 0.64
C ALA A 145 -6.68 14.10 1.16
N PHE A 146 -7.69 13.56 0.46
CA PHE A 146 -8.38 12.31 0.79
C PHE A 146 -8.23 11.20 -0.27
N ALA A 147 -7.54 11.46 -1.38
CA ALA A 147 -7.33 10.49 -2.46
C ALA A 147 -6.32 9.36 -2.10
N ASP A 148 -5.39 9.65 -1.20
CA ASP A 148 -4.25 8.75 -0.90
C ASP A 148 -4.55 7.70 0.19
N ILE A 149 -5.79 7.65 0.69
CA ILE A 149 -6.22 6.57 1.60
C ILE A 149 -6.68 5.35 0.79
N TYR A 150 -6.90 5.52 -0.51
CA TYR A 150 -7.63 4.56 -1.32
C TYR A 150 -7.05 4.33 -2.71
N ALA A 151 -6.11 5.11 -3.26
CA ALA A 151 -5.72 4.95 -4.68
C ALA A 151 -5.25 3.53 -5.06
N ASP A 152 -4.51 2.82 -4.20
CA ASP A 152 -4.06 1.45 -4.50
C ASP A 152 -5.14 0.37 -4.25
N PHE A 153 -6.25 0.75 -3.60
CA PHE A 153 -7.36 -0.14 -3.24
C PHE A 153 -8.66 0.17 -4.01
N LEU A 154 -8.82 1.41 -4.49
CA LEU A 154 -9.81 1.92 -5.45
C LEU A 154 -9.36 1.65 -6.90
N GLU A 155 -8.28 0.88 -7.10
CA GLU A 155 -8.14 0.01 -8.28
C GLU A 155 -9.21 -1.08 -8.35
N ALA A 156 -10.11 -1.19 -7.36
CA ALA A 156 -11.40 -1.86 -7.53
C ALA A 156 -12.23 -1.23 -8.67
N ASP A 157 -12.03 0.05 -9.00
CA ASP A 157 -12.62 0.68 -10.19
C ASP A 157 -11.85 0.32 -11.49
N LYS A 158 -10.59 -0.13 -11.38
CA LYS A 158 -9.85 -0.80 -12.47
C LYS A 158 -10.13 -2.31 -12.56
N ALA A 159 -10.79 -2.92 -11.56
CA ALA A 159 -11.27 -4.30 -11.67
C ALA A 159 -12.37 -4.44 -12.74
N HIS A 160 -13.15 -3.39 -13.00
CA HIS A 160 -14.05 -3.30 -14.16
C HIS A 160 -13.33 -3.53 -15.49
N ALA A 161 -12.04 -3.17 -15.59
CA ALA A 161 -11.23 -3.40 -16.79
C ALA A 161 -10.55 -4.79 -16.83
N ARG A 162 -10.48 -5.49 -15.69
CA ARG A 162 -9.77 -6.79 -15.56
C ARG A 162 -10.68 -7.98 -15.83
N PHE A 163 -11.99 -7.82 -15.67
CA PHE A 163 -13.00 -8.85 -15.88
C PHE A 163 -14.13 -8.35 -16.79
N PRO A 164 -13.90 -8.17 -18.11
CA PRO A 164 -14.98 -7.86 -19.03
C PRO A 164 -15.95 -9.06 -19.11
N ASP A 165 -17.23 -8.82 -18.83
CA ASP A 165 -18.34 -9.79 -18.84
C ASP A 165 -18.14 -11.03 -17.95
N ALA A 166 -18.35 -10.87 -16.62
CA ALA A 166 -18.41 -12.00 -15.69
C ALA A 166 -19.62 -12.90 -16.02
N SER A 167 -19.38 -13.97 -16.79
CA SER A 167 -20.40 -14.91 -17.23
C SER A 167 -20.59 -16.03 -16.20
N PRO A 168 -21.83 -16.56 -16.03
CA PRO A 168 -22.05 -17.78 -15.24
C PRO A 168 -21.22 -18.99 -15.71
N ALA A 169 -20.80 -19.02 -16.98
CA ALA A 169 -19.95 -20.07 -17.51
C ALA A 169 -18.53 -20.07 -16.91
N ASP A 170 -18.06 -18.92 -16.42
CA ASP A 170 -16.73 -18.78 -15.83
C ASP A 170 -16.73 -19.10 -14.33
N PHE A 171 -17.90 -19.22 -13.70
CA PHE A 171 -18.04 -19.38 -12.24
C PHE A 171 -17.23 -20.58 -11.73
N GLU A 172 -17.44 -21.77 -12.31
CA GLU A 172 -16.72 -22.99 -11.91
C GLU A 172 -15.20 -22.85 -12.10
N THR A 173 -14.76 -22.19 -13.18
CA THR A 173 -13.33 -21.97 -13.44
C THR A 173 -12.71 -21.06 -12.37
N TRP A 174 -13.43 -20.04 -11.92
CA TRP A 174 -12.94 -19.15 -10.86
C TRP A 174 -13.01 -19.80 -9.48
N ILE A 175 -13.97 -20.70 -9.24
CA ILE A 175 -13.97 -21.56 -8.04
C ILE A 175 -12.73 -22.46 -8.02
N GLU A 176 -12.40 -23.14 -9.12
CA GLU A 176 -11.19 -23.95 -9.20
C GLU A 176 -9.92 -23.14 -8.90
N LYS A 177 -9.83 -21.92 -9.45
CA LYS A 177 -8.71 -21.01 -9.19
C LYS A 177 -8.62 -20.55 -7.74
N LEU A 178 -9.75 -20.38 -7.06
CA LEU A 178 -9.78 -20.00 -5.65
C LEU A 178 -9.13 -21.05 -4.75
N TYR A 179 -9.28 -22.34 -5.10
CA TYR A 179 -8.73 -23.48 -4.36
C TYR A 179 -7.40 -24.01 -4.92
N GLY A 180 -6.88 -23.41 -5.99
CA GLY A 180 -5.62 -23.80 -6.61
C GLY A 180 -4.39 -23.33 -5.82
N ASP A 181 -3.22 -23.89 -6.16
CA ASP A 181 -1.94 -23.56 -5.50
C ASP A 181 -1.38 -22.19 -5.92
N ASP A 182 -1.90 -21.60 -7.01
CA ASP A 182 -1.45 -20.29 -7.51
C ASP A 182 -2.15 -19.16 -6.72
N LEU A 183 -1.36 -18.53 -5.84
CA LEU A 183 -1.81 -17.47 -4.95
C LEU A 183 -2.34 -16.23 -5.68
N GLU A 184 -1.78 -15.90 -6.86
CA GLU A 184 -2.23 -14.76 -7.66
C GLU A 184 -3.59 -15.06 -8.31
N GLN A 185 -3.75 -16.29 -8.80
CA GLN A 185 -5.04 -16.75 -9.34
C GLN A 185 -6.11 -16.87 -8.26
N ALA A 186 -5.76 -17.37 -7.08
CA ALA A 186 -6.69 -17.46 -5.95
C ALA A 186 -7.15 -16.08 -5.47
N GLN A 187 -6.24 -15.11 -5.40
CA GLN A 187 -6.60 -13.72 -5.08
C GLN A 187 -7.50 -13.11 -6.16
N SER A 188 -7.17 -13.33 -7.43
CA SER A 188 -7.97 -12.84 -8.57
C SER A 188 -9.36 -13.48 -8.59
N ALA A 189 -9.47 -14.75 -8.20
CA ALA A 189 -10.74 -15.47 -8.08
C ALA A 189 -11.64 -14.87 -7.00
N ALA A 190 -11.10 -14.53 -5.83
CA ALA A 190 -11.87 -13.87 -4.78
C ALA A 190 -12.44 -12.52 -5.24
N PHE A 191 -11.64 -11.71 -5.95
CA PHE A 191 -12.14 -10.45 -6.53
C PHE A 191 -13.18 -10.68 -7.63
N TRP A 192 -12.97 -11.66 -8.51
CA TRP A 192 -13.93 -11.99 -9.56
C TRP A 192 -15.28 -12.43 -8.96
N LEU A 193 -15.28 -13.27 -7.93
CA LEU A 193 -16.51 -13.72 -7.26
C LEU A 193 -17.27 -12.58 -6.59
N GLY A 194 -16.57 -11.63 -5.97
CA GLY A 194 -17.19 -10.40 -5.45
C GLY A 194 -17.83 -9.55 -6.54
N HIS A 195 -17.17 -9.45 -7.70
CA HIS A 195 -17.70 -8.71 -8.86
C HIS A 195 -18.87 -9.43 -9.54
N TYR A 196 -18.78 -10.76 -9.70
CA TYR A 196 -19.82 -11.59 -10.28
C TYR A 196 -21.13 -11.46 -9.51
N GLY A 197 -21.07 -11.36 -8.18
CA GLY A 197 -22.25 -11.17 -7.36
C GLY A 197 -22.97 -12.48 -7.03
N GLY A 198 -24.21 -12.35 -6.52
CA GLY A 198 -25.07 -13.50 -6.25
C GLY A 198 -24.79 -14.19 -4.90
N ALA A 199 -25.79 -14.94 -4.44
CA ALA A 199 -25.70 -15.66 -3.17
C ALA A 199 -24.76 -16.87 -3.27
N GLU A 200 -24.58 -17.40 -4.47
CA GLU A 200 -23.67 -18.51 -4.78
C GLU A 200 -22.19 -18.17 -4.55
N ALA A 201 -21.80 -16.90 -4.66
CA ALA A 201 -20.43 -16.45 -4.40
C ALA A 201 -20.10 -16.40 -2.90
N LEU A 202 -21.11 -16.35 -2.02
CA LEU A 202 -20.90 -16.16 -0.58
C LEU A 202 -20.18 -17.34 0.08
N ALA A 203 -20.58 -18.58 -0.21
CA ALA A 203 -19.98 -19.75 0.42
C ALA A 203 -18.48 -19.92 0.06
N PRO A 204 -18.07 -19.87 -1.23
CA PRO A 204 -16.65 -19.92 -1.60
C PRO A 204 -15.82 -18.79 -1.00
N LEU A 205 -16.37 -17.57 -0.95
CA LEU A 205 -15.67 -16.43 -0.35
C LEU A 205 -15.52 -16.57 1.17
N ARG A 206 -16.51 -17.16 1.86
CA ARG A 206 -16.39 -17.48 3.29
C ARG A 206 -15.34 -18.55 3.56
N ASP A 207 -15.28 -19.60 2.73
CA ASP A 207 -14.24 -20.63 2.84
C ASP A 207 -12.83 -20.02 2.67
N ALA A 208 -12.67 -19.08 1.73
CA ALA A 208 -11.42 -18.37 1.49
C ALA A 208 -10.95 -17.50 2.67
N LEU A 209 -11.79 -17.22 3.68
CA LEU A 209 -11.36 -16.57 4.94
C LEU A 209 -10.42 -17.44 5.79
N THR A 210 -10.32 -18.73 5.47
CA THR A 210 -9.41 -19.68 6.13
C THR A 210 -8.11 -19.92 5.36
N HIS A 211 -7.96 -19.29 4.19
CA HIS A 211 -6.80 -19.48 3.33
C HIS A 211 -5.47 -19.13 4.03
N ALA A 212 -4.40 -19.89 3.76
CA ALA A 212 -3.10 -19.70 4.41
C ALA A 212 -2.46 -18.33 4.10
N ASP A 213 -2.57 -17.89 2.85
CA ASP A 213 -2.09 -16.58 2.39
C ASP A 213 -3.06 -15.45 2.77
N ALA A 214 -2.52 -14.41 3.41
CA ALA A 214 -3.28 -13.27 3.91
C ALA A 214 -3.87 -12.37 2.81
N ARG A 215 -3.28 -12.34 1.60
CA ARG A 215 -3.79 -11.57 0.45
C ARG A 215 -5.09 -12.16 -0.06
N VAL A 216 -5.18 -13.49 -0.11
CA VAL A 216 -6.40 -14.20 -0.50
C VAL A 216 -7.50 -13.96 0.54
N ARG A 217 -7.18 -14.09 1.85
CA ARG A 217 -8.13 -13.76 2.92
C ARG A 217 -8.63 -12.32 2.84
N ALA A 218 -7.74 -11.36 2.62
CA ALA A 218 -8.11 -9.96 2.49
C ALA A 218 -9.03 -9.74 1.27
N ALA A 219 -8.68 -10.27 0.09
CA ALA A 219 -9.52 -10.17 -1.10
C ALA A 219 -10.92 -10.74 -0.87
N ALA A 220 -11.02 -11.90 -0.20
CA ALA A 220 -12.29 -12.51 0.16
C ALA A 220 -13.12 -11.62 1.12
N LEU A 221 -12.50 -11.05 2.16
CA LEU A 221 -13.17 -10.11 3.07
C LEU A 221 -13.75 -8.90 2.33
N LEU A 222 -13.01 -8.36 1.37
CA LEU A 222 -13.39 -7.19 0.58
C LEU A 222 -14.56 -7.51 -0.35
N ALA A 223 -14.46 -8.65 -1.05
CA ALA A 223 -15.53 -9.19 -1.87
C ALA A 223 -16.83 -9.40 -1.05
N LEU A 224 -16.75 -9.99 0.13
CA LEU A 224 -17.91 -10.15 1.03
C LEU A 224 -18.52 -8.80 1.44
N GLY A 225 -17.69 -7.78 1.65
CA GLY A 225 -18.13 -6.42 1.93
C GLY A 225 -18.88 -5.77 0.76
N ASP A 226 -18.42 -6.02 -0.47
CA ASP A 226 -19.03 -5.52 -1.70
C ASP A 226 -20.36 -6.23 -2.02
N LEU A 227 -20.46 -7.52 -1.72
CA LEU A 227 -21.72 -8.28 -1.80
C LEU A 227 -22.73 -7.83 -0.75
N GLY A 228 -22.26 -7.24 0.36
CA GLY A 228 -23.13 -6.60 1.33
C GLY A 228 -23.94 -7.56 2.21
N ASP A 229 -23.53 -8.84 2.32
CA ASP A 229 -24.29 -9.87 3.05
C ASP A 229 -24.29 -9.62 4.57
N PRO A 230 -25.43 -9.21 5.18
CA PRO A 230 -25.50 -8.95 6.61
C PRO A 230 -25.31 -10.22 7.46
N ALA A 231 -25.57 -11.41 6.91
CA ALA A 231 -25.35 -12.67 7.62
C ALA A 231 -23.85 -12.99 7.82
N GLY A 232 -22.95 -12.28 7.11
CA GLY A 232 -21.50 -12.41 7.23
C GLY A 232 -20.85 -11.45 8.25
N LEU A 233 -21.62 -10.60 8.92
CA LEU A 233 -21.08 -9.59 9.86
C LEU A 233 -20.27 -10.21 11.02
N SER A 234 -20.69 -11.38 11.52
CA SER A 234 -19.96 -12.11 12.56
C SER A 234 -18.57 -12.54 12.08
N ASP A 235 -18.49 -13.11 10.88
CA ASP A 235 -17.24 -13.57 10.27
C ASP A 235 -16.28 -12.39 10.05
N LEU A 236 -16.81 -11.24 9.62
CA LEU A 236 -16.05 -10.01 9.44
C LEU A 236 -15.53 -9.45 10.78
N CYS A 237 -16.34 -9.37 11.84
CA CYS A 237 -15.87 -8.95 13.16
C CYS A 237 -14.82 -9.92 13.71
N GLU A 238 -15.00 -11.23 13.55
CA GLU A 238 -14.02 -12.23 13.98
C GLU A 238 -12.67 -12.01 13.30
N ARG A 239 -12.67 -11.83 11.97
CA ARG A 239 -11.43 -11.55 11.22
C ARG A 239 -10.81 -10.21 11.59
N LEU A 240 -11.61 -9.18 11.85
CA LEU A 240 -11.12 -7.89 12.35
C LEU A 240 -10.36 -8.03 13.68
N VAL A 241 -10.83 -8.90 14.59
CA VAL A 241 -10.24 -9.03 15.93
C VAL A 241 -9.07 -10.02 15.95
N SER A 242 -9.16 -11.12 15.21
CA SER A 242 -8.30 -12.29 15.42
C SER A 242 -7.35 -12.63 14.28
N ASP A 243 -7.50 -12.04 13.08
CA ASP A 243 -6.62 -12.41 11.97
C ASP A 243 -5.17 -12.01 12.24
N ALA A 244 -4.24 -12.94 12.05
CA ALA A 244 -2.81 -12.71 12.27
C ALA A 244 -2.27 -11.56 11.38
N ALA A 245 -2.78 -11.44 10.16
CA ALA A 245 -2.34 -10.44 9.21
C ALA A 245 -3.16 -9.15 9.33
N SER A 246 -2.47 -8.03 9.55
CA SER A 246 -3.12 -6.73 9.68
C SER A 246 -3.83 -6.25 8.41
N MET A 247 -3.42 -6.75 7.24
CA MET A 247 -4.09 -6.46 5.99
C MET A 247 -5.50 -7.06 5.95
N ALA A 248 -5.65 -8.32 6.39
CA ALA A 248 -6.96 -8.95 6.51
C ALA A 248 -7.82 -8.25 7.57
N ARG A 249 -7.25 -7.86 8.73
CA ARG A 249 -7.98 -7.07 9.72
C ARG A 249 -8.46 -5.72 9.17
N ALA A 250 -7.63 -5.00 8.41
CA ALA A 250 -8.01 -3.73 7.79
C ALA A 250 -9.11 -3.91 6.72
N ALA A 251 -9.01 -4.96 5.91
CA ALA A 251 -10.04 -5.35 4.95
C ALA A 251 -11.38 -5.63 5.65
N ALA A 252 -11.37 -6.40 6.73
CA ALA A 252 -12.56 -6.66 7.53
C ALA A 252 -13.22 -5.38 8.06
N ALA A 253 -12.43 -4.46 8.65
CA ALA A 253 -12.95 -3.16 9.10
C ALA A 253 -13.62 -2.38 7.96
N GLN A 254 -13.00 -2.37 6.78
CA GLN A 254 -13.55 -1.67 5.62
C GLN A 254 -14.86 -2.28 5.13
N SER A 255 -14.92 -3.61 5.01
CA SER A 255 -16.13 -4.34 4.61
C SER A 255 -17.29 -4.09 5.58
N LEU A 256 -17.01 -4.09 6.89
CA LEU A 256 -17.98 -3.73 7.92
C LEU A 256 -18.52 -2.30 7.74
N GLY A 257 -17.65 -1.34 7.43
CA GLY A 257 -18.06 0.04 7.11
C GLY A 257 -18.94 0.14 5.88
N ARG A 258 -18.61 -0.60 4.81
CA ARG A 258 -19.38 -0.66 3.56
C ARG A 258 -20.78 -1.21 3.77
N ILE A 259 -20.89 -2.35 4.46
CA ILE A 259 -22.18 -2.95 4.81
C ILE A 259 -22.99 -1.97 5.66
N GLY A 260 -22.34 -1.31 6.61
CA GLY A 260 -22.93 -0.16 7.29
C GLY A 260 -23.91 -0.52 8.41
N ASP A 261 -23.89 -1.76 8.89
CA ASP A 261 -24.73 -2.23 10.00
C ASP A 261 -24.16 -1.71 11.34
N ARG A 262 -25.03 -1.28 12.27
CA ARG A 262 -24.59 -0.73 13.56
C ARG A 262 -24.27 -1.79 14.61
N THR A 263 -24.69 -3.03 14.41
CA THR A 263 -24.39 -4.14 15.33
C THR A 263 -22.89 -4.41 15.46
N VAL A 264 -22.09 -3.97 14.48
CA VAL A 264 -20.62 -4.13 14.48
C VAL A 264 -19.85 -2.97 15.11
N GLU A 265 -20.53 -1.95 15.64
CA GLU A 265 -19.89 -0.80 16.29
C GLU A 265 -18.90 -1.22 17.38
N ALA A 266 -19.26 -2.21 18.21
CA ALA A 266 -18.40 -2.65 19.30
C ALA A 266 -17.05 -3.22 18.82
N CYS A 267 -17.06 -4.11 17.80
CA CYS A 267 -15.83 -4.71 17.29
C CYS A 267 -14.96 -3.68 16.54
N LEU A 268 -15.58 -2.70 15.88
CA LEU A 268 -14.89 -1.58 15.26
C LEU A 268 -14.30 -0.60 16.29
N GLU A 269 -14.98 -0.33 17.41
CA GLU A 269 -14.47 0.51 18.49
C GLU A 269 -13.25 -0.10 19.16
N GLU A 270 -13.29 -1.40 19.43
CA GLU A 270 -12.15 -2.15 19.94
C GLU A 270 -10.95 -2.02 19.00
N ALA A 271 -11.11 -2.39 17.72
CA ALA A 271 -10.02 -2.30 16.74
C ALA A 271 -9.49 -0.87 16.55
N ALA A 272 -10.35 0.16 16.63
CA ALA A 272 -9.95 1.56 16.53
C ALA A 272 -9.06 2.04 17.70
N GLN A 273 -9.17 1.38 18.85
CA GLN A 273 -8.47 1.73 20.10
C GLN A 273 -7.22 0.86 20.30
N SER A 274 -7.34 -0.45 20.11
CA SER A 274 -6.35 -1.42 20.60
C SER A 274 -5.57 -2.14 19.50
N ASP A 275 -5.95 -2.05 18.21
CA ASP A 275 -5.22 -2.79 17.18
C ASP A 275 -3.76 -2.33 17.12
N ALA A 276 -2.84 -3.30 17.10
CA ALA A 276 -1.40 -3.07 17.07
C ALA A 276 -0.95 -2.20 15.87
N LYS A 277 -1.66 -2.28 14.74
CA LYS A 277 -1.31 -1.59 13.50
C LYS A 277 -2.17 -0.33 13.28
N GLY A 278 -1.49 0.79 13.06
CA GLY A 278 -2.15 2.09 12.85
C GLY A 278 -3.11 2.13 11.66
N ARG A 279 -2.83 1.36 10.60
CA ARG A 279 -3.71 1.20 9.44
C ARG A 279 -5.06 0.59 9.81
N VAL A 280 -5.07 -0.47 10.62
CA VAL A 280 -6.31 -1.11 11.08
C VAL A 280 -7.09 -0.14 11.97
N ARG A 281 -6.41 0.55 12.89
CA ARG A 281 -7.06 1.59 13.72
C ARG A 281 -7.72 2.68 12.87
N LYS A 282 -7.05 3.13 11.80
CA LYS A 282 -7.58 4.14 10.88
C LYS A 282 -8.78 3.61 10.09
N ALA A 283 -8.69 2.39 9.55
CA ALA A 283 -9.77 1.74 8.83
C ALA A 283 -11.01 1.56 9.72
N ALA A 284 -10.82 1.09 10.96
CA ALA A 284 -11.88 0.94 11.94
C ALA A 284 -12.55 2.27 12.29
N ARG A 285 -11.78 3.37 12.46
CA ARG A 285 -12.35 4.72 12.67
C ARG A 285 -13.16 5.22 11.48
N ALA A 286 -12.70 4.96 10.25
CA ALA A 286 -13.43 5.32 9.05
C ALA A 286 -14.75 4.52 8.94
N ALA A 287 -14.69 3.21 9.21
CA ALA A 287 -15.86 2.35 9.24
C ALA A 287 -16.86 2.77 10.32
N LEU A 288 -16.40 3.14 11.52
CA LEU A 288 -17.25 3.72 12.57
C LEU A 288 -17.98 4.97 12.10
N ALA A 289 -17.30 5.86 11.37
CA ALA A 289 -17.94 7.04 10.81
C ALA A 289 -19.05 6.67 9.81
N GLN A 290 -18.82 5.65 8.98
CA GLN A 290 -19.78 5.16 7.98
C GLN A 290 -21.03 4.53 8.64
N VAL A 291 -20.85 3.57 9.56
CA VAL A 291 -21.98 2.89 10.24
C VAL A 291 -22.82 3.88 11.05
N ARG A 292 -22.19 4.89 11.66
CA ARG A 292 -22.88 5.94 12.43
C ARG A 292 -23.60 6.96 11.53
N ALA A 293 -23.04 7.28 10.35
CA ALA A 293 -23.66 8.22 9.42
C ALA A 293 -24.92 7.66 8.74
N ARG A 294 -25.01 6.33 8.53
CA ARG A 294 -26.17 5.70 7.87
C ARG A 294 -27.48 5.77 8.68
N THR A 295 -27.45 6.19 9.95
CA THR A 295 -28.66 6.44 10.75
C THR A 295 -29.13 7.89 10.76
N SER A 296 -28.41 8.84 10.14
CA SER A 296 -28.89 10.23 10.04
C SER A 296 -30.04 10.43 9.05
N PHE A 297 -30.46 9.37 8.34
CA PHE A 297 -31.62 9.36 7.45
C PHE A 297 -32.59 8.21 7.80
N HIS A 298 -33.29 8.30 8.93
CA HIS A 298 -34.55 7.56 9.10
C HIS A 298 -35.62 8.38 9.84
N PHE A 299 -36.61 8.81 9.05
CA PHE A 299 -37.97 9.24 9.38
C PHE A 299 -38.19 10.39 10.39
N ALA A 300 -38.38 11.60 9.86
CA ALA A 300 -39.42 12.48 10.39
C ALA A 300 -40.78 11.93 9.95
N PRO A 301 -41.72 11.59 10.85
CA PRO A 301 -43.07 11.23 10.46
C PRO A 301 -43.71 12.47 9.81
N LYS A 302 -44.26 12.31 8.61
CA LYS A 302 -45.15 13.32 8.05
C LYS A 302 -46.42 13.33 8.91
N SER A 303 -46.48 14.32 9.82
CA SER A 303 -47.70 14.68 10.53
C SER A 303 -48.71 15.32 9.56
N THR A 304 -49.97 14.97 9.81
CA THR A 304 -51.26 15.47 9.26
C THR A 304 -51.57 15.20 7.80
#